data_AF-A0A7S2RZ80-F1
#
_entry.id   AF-A0A7S2RZ80-F1
#
_cell.length_a   1.000
_cell.length_b   1.000
_cell.length_c   1.000
_cell.angle_alpha   90.00
_cell.angle_beta   90.00
_cell.angle_gamma   90.00
#
_symmetry.space_group_name_H-M   'P 1'
#
loop_
_entity.id
_entity.type
_entity.pdbx_description
1 polymer ?
#
loop_
_entity_poly.entity_id
_entity_poly.type
_entity_poly.pdbx_seq_one_letter_code
_entity_poly.pdbx_strand_id
1 'polypeptide(L)'
;YPVVPAEAMAASLGSLSEWLRRALQTKTSELFTALDTDGDGQLSVEELEAGAMHALDWAEVSYRKIIHLLSPYRGLILFGVGGIGCFYGKNFTYSILFVQAFRVSGWPTIRRAGGELKLTYHKTRASLRKELPSVLSAKDTVVRVKPQLDAACAALEKAQREGASAKELEALVLKCQSLQKEMGSAMSATSSLATIARSVDPDKIGDIVRGVYNGMVACLATALSGGAAKLGIGMNIGAVIQDVLYNVVKPFFPADGGTLGILA
;
A
#
# COMPACT_ATOMS: atom_id res chain seq x y z
N TYR A 1 18.59 32.11 8.98
CA TYR A 1 18.17 31.18 7.92
C TYR A 1 16.85 31.68 7.38
N PRO A 2 16.71 31.95 6.07
CA PRO A 2 15.43 32.35 5.51
C PRO A 2 14.43 31.22 5.70
N VAL A 3 13.31 31.52 6.35
CA VAL A 3 12.18 30.59 6.45
C VAL A 3 11.65 30.43 5.03
N VAL A 4 11.74 29.21 4.48
CA VAL A 4 11.17 28.92 3.16
C VAL A 4 9.66 29.18 3.29
N PRO A 5 9.09 30.10 2.49
CA PRO A 5 7.67 30.42 2.59
C PRO A 5 6.85 29.16 2.29
N ALA A 6 5.79 28.93 3.06
CA ALA A 6 4.93 27.75 2.94
C ALA A 6 4.41 27.53 1.51
N GLU A 7 4.25 28.61 0.74
CA GLU A 7 3.88 28.60 -0.69
C GLU A 7 4.91 27.90 -1.58
N ALA A 8 6.21 28.04 -1.31
CA ALA A 8 7.25 27.35 -2.08
C ALA A 8 7.27 25.84 -1.80
N MET A 9 6.93 25.44 -0.57
CA MET A 9 6.75 24.02 -0.22
C MET A 9 5.49 23.44 -0.87
N ALA A 10 4.39 24.19 -0.91
CA ALA A 10 3.16 23.79 -1.59
C ALA A 10 3.36 23.65 -3.12
N ALA A 11 4.13 24.56 -3.73
CA ALA A 11 4.49 24.46 -5.15
C ALA A 11 5.34 23.22 -5.46
N SER A 12 6.27 22.86 -4.57
CA SER A 12 7.04 21.61 -4.67
C SER A 12 6.16 20.36 -4.52
N LEU A 13 5.07 20.42 -3.73
CA LEU A 13 4.12 19.32 -3.60
C LEU A 13 3.26 19.15 -4.85
N GLY A 14 2.87 20.27 -5.47
CA GLY A 14 2.20 20.28 -6.77
C GLY A 14 3.06 19.58 -7.83
N SER A 15 4.32 20.00 -7.98
CA SER A 15 5.22 19.42 -9.00
C SER A 15 5.53 17.93 -8.76
N LEU A 16 5.68 17.51 -7.49
CA LEU A 16 5.88 16.10 -7.14
C LEU A 16 4.64 15.26 -7.50
N SER A 17 3.44 15.76 -7.19
CA SER A 17 2.19 15.06 -7.49
C SER A 17 1.97 14.90 -9.00
N GLU A 18 2.30 15.94 -9.78
CA GLU A 18 2.24 15.88 -11.24
C GLU A 18 3.28 14.93 -11.82
N TRP A 19 4.50 14.96 -11.29
CA TRP A 19 5.55 14.03 -11.68
C TRP A 19 5.14 12.58 -11.40
N LEU A 20 4.60 12.30 -10.21
CA LEU A 20 4.07 10.98 -9.84
C LEU A 20 2.94 10.55 -10.77
N ARG A 21 2.02 11.44 -11.11
CA ARG A 21 0.93 11.16 -12.07
C ARG A 21 1.47 10.80 -13.45
N ARG A 22 2.43 11.56 -13.97
CA ARG A 22 3.06 11.32 -15.27
C ARG A 22 3.83 10.00 -15.26
N ALA A 23 4.60 9.74 -14.20
CA ALA A 23 5.35 8.49 -14.04
C ALA A 23 4.41 7.27 -13.91
N LEU A 24 3.28 7.43 -13.21
CA LEU A 24 2.24 6.40 -13.15
C LEU A 24 1.57 6.20 -14.51
N GLN A 25 1.30 7.27 -15.27
CA GLN A 25 0.69 7.19 -16.61
C GLN A 25 1.57 6.48 -17.63
N THR A 26 2.87 6.82 -17.70
CA THR A 26 3.80 6.13 -18.59
C THR A 26 4.03 4.69 -18.17
N LYS A 27 4.11 4.43 -16.86
CA LYS A 27 4.18 3.05 -16.35
C LYS A 27 2.89 2.28 -16.61
N THR A 28 1.71 2.90 -16.60
CA THR A 28 0.47 2.21 -16.95
C THR A 28 0.42 1.79 -18.40
N SER A 29 0.95 2.57 -19.37
CA SER A 29 1.00 2.11 -20.76
C SER A 29 1.99 0.97 -20.95
N GLU A 30 3.18 1.07 -20.34
CA GLU A 30 4.17 -0.01 -20.34
C GLU A 30 3.63 -1.28 -19.65
N LEU A 31 2.93 -1.11 -18.52
CA LEU A 31 2.26 -2.21 -17.82
C LEU A 31 1.14 -2.79 -18.68
N PHE A 32 0.36 -1.97 -19.37
CA PHE A 32 -0.70 -2.43 -20.25
C PHE A 32 -0.13 -3.28 -21.39
N THR A 33 0.93 -2.82 -22.06
CA THR A 33 1.63 -3.57 -23.11
C THR A 33 2.36 -4.81 -22.57
N ALA A 34 2.83 -4.78 -21.32
CA ALA A 34 3.45 -5.95 -20.68
C ALA A 34 2.42 -6.98 -20.18
N LEU A 35 1.21 -6.53 -19.90
CA LEU A 35 0.07 -7.35 -19.48
C LEU A 35 -0.61 -7.99 -20.70
N ASP A 36 -0.78 -7.23 -21.79
CA ASP A 36 -1.32 -7.64 -23.08
C ASP A 36 -0.30 -8.52 -23.83
N THR A 37 -0.25 -9.80 -23.46
CA THR A 37 0.69 -10.80 -24.00
C THR A 37 0.27 -11.32 -25.36
N ASP A 38 -1.02 -11.32 -25.68
CA ASP A 38 -1.52 -11.76 -26.98
C ASP A 38 -1.57 -10.62 -28.04
N GLY A 39 -1.46 -9.35 -27.60
CA GLY A 39 -1.33 -8.19 -28.46
C GLY A 39 -2.63 -7.79 -29.15
N ASP A 40 -3.79 -8.22 -28.63
CA ASP A 40 -5.09 -7.90 -29.20
C ASP A 40 -5.58 -6.48 -28.84
N GLY A 41 -4.82 -5.77 -27.99
CA GLY A 41 -5.13 -4.42 -27.53
C GLY A 41 -6.21 -4.37 -26.44
N GLN A 42 -6.64 -5.52 -25.93
CA GLN A 42 -7.59 -5.70 -24.85
C GLN A 42 -6.97 -6.54 -23.74
N LEU A 43 -7.10 -6.08 -22.50
CA LEU A 43 -6.55 -6.82 -21.38
C LEU A 43 -7.51 -7.95 -20.99
N SER A 44 -7.18 -9.19 -21.36
CA SER A 44 -7.94 -10.35 -20.90
C SER A 44 -7.82 -10.51 -19.38
N VAL A 45 -8.83 -11.07 -18.71
CA VAL A 45 -8.74 -11.25 -17.25
C VAL A 45 -7.63 -12.24 -16.86
N GLU A 46 -7.25 -13.21 -17.70
CA GLU A 46 -6.09 -14.08 -17.43
C GLU A 46 -4.80 -13.25 -17.39
N GLU A 47 -4.64 -12.35 -18.34
CA GLU A 47 -3.47 -11.48 -18.44
C GLU A 47 -3.40 -10.47 -17.30
N LEU A 48 -4.56 -9.89 -16.95
CA LEU A 48 -4.69 -9.02 -15.81
C LEU A 48 -4.37 -9.76 -14.50
N GLU A 49 -4.82 -11.00 -14.35
CA GLU A 49 -4.56 -11.82 -13.16
C GLU A 49 -3.10 -12.29 -13.11
N ALA A 50 -2.57 -12.82 -14.22
CA ALA A 50 -1.20 -13.26 -14.35
C ALA A 50 -0.24 -12.11 -14.06
N GLY A 51 -0.50 -10.93 -14.60
CA GLY A 51 0.33 -9.77 -14.31
C GLY A 51 0.05 -9.11 -12.96
N ALA A 52 -1.15 -9.19 -12.37
CA ALA A 52 -1.37 -8.76 -10.98
C ALA A 52 -0.64 -9.67 -9.99
N MET A 53 -0.70 -10.99 -10.19
CA MET A 53 0.09 -11.95 -9.42
C MET A 53 1.57 -11.73 -9.63
N HIS A 54 2.03 -11.59 -10.87
CA HIS A 54 3.44 -11.33 -11.18
C HIS A 54 3.91 -9.98 -10.62
N ALA A 55 3.07 -8.94 -10.63
CA ALA A 55 3.38 -7.63 -10.04
C ALA A 55 3.48 -7.71 -8.51
N LEU A 56 2.59 -8.45 -7.84
CA LEU A 56 2.67 -8.69 -6.40
C LEU A 56 3.90 -9.51 -6.02
N ASP A 57 4.21 -10.56 -6.76
CA ASP A 57 5.38 -11.41 -6.52
C ASP A 57 6.67 -10.64 -6.82
N TRP A 58 6.69 -9.84 -7.89
CA TRP A 58 7.78 -8.93 -8.21
C TRP A 58 7.98 -7.87 -7.14
N ALA A 59 6.89 -7.30 -6.58
CA ALA A 59 6.97 -6.34 -5.49
C ALA A 59 7.51 -6.99 -4.22
N GLU A 60 7.08 -8.20 -3.87
CA GLU A 60 7.59 -8.95 -2.72
C GLU A 60 9.07 -9.31 -2.90
N VAL A 61 9.46 -9.82 -4.07
CA VAL A 61 10.84 -10.16 -4.41
C VAL A 61 11.73 -8.91 -4.41
N SER A 62 11.25 -7.80 -4.97
CA SER A 62 11.98 -6.53 -5.01
C SER A 62 12.14 -5.96 -3.61
N TYR A 63 11.09 -5.99 -2.78
CA TYR A 63 11.16 -5.58 -1.38
C TYR A 63 12.14 -6.43 -0.58
N ARG A 64 12.10 -7.76 -0.72
CA ARG A 64 13.05 -8.67 -0.09
C ARG A 64 14.48 -8.42 -0.54
N LYS A 65 14.71 -8.22 -1.84
CA LYS A 65 16.03 -7.88 -2.39
C LYS A 65 16.55 -6.57 -1.83
N ILE A 66 15.72 -5.52 -1.80
CA ILE A 66 16.07 -4.21 -1.22
C ILE A 66 16.41 -4.37 0.25
N ILE A 67 15.60 -5.07 1.04
CA ILE A 67 15.91 -5.31 2.46
C ILE A 67 17.19 -6.11 2.64
N HIS A 68 17.41 -7.18 1.86
CA HIS A 68 18.61 -7.99 1.99
C HIS A 68 19.86 -7.24 1.57
N LEU A 69 19.76 -6.44 0.49
CA LEU A 69 20.84 -5.57 0.03
C LEU A 69 21.13 -4.45 1.04
N LEU A 70 20.10 -3.87 1.67
CA LEU A 70 20.27 -2.82 2.69
C LEU A 70 20.68 -3.36 4.06
N SER A 71 20.42 -4.63 4.37
CA SER A 71 20.76 -5.26 5.66
C SER A 71 22.23 -5.10 6.07
N PRO A 72 23.23 -5.41 5.22
CA PRO A 72 24.65 -5.21 5.57
C PRO A 72 25.02 -3.73 5.68
N TYR A 73 24.35 -2.85 4.92
CA TYR A 73 24.56 -1.41 4.99
C TYR A 73 23.70 -0.74 6.06
N ARG A 74 22.98 -1.48 6.91
CA ARG A 74 22.16 -0.88 7.96
C ARG A 74 22.99 0.07 8.84
N GLY A 75 24.20 -0.34 9.19
CA GLY A 75 25.16 0.51 9.90
C GLY A 75 25.58 1.73 9.09
N LEU A 76 25.83 1.57 7.79
CA LEU A 76 26.30 2.63 6.89
C LEU A 76 25.20 3.62 6.49
N ILE A 77 23.94 3.19 6.42
CA ILE A 77 22.76 4.03 6.22
C ILE A 77 22.44 4.80 7.50
N LEU A 78 22.52 4.16 8.67
CA LEU A 78 22.44 4.85 9.96
C LEU A 78 23.59 5.83 10.14
N PHE A 79 24.80 5.46 9.72
CA PHE A 79 25.97 6.33 9.71
C PHE A 79 25.90 7.40 8.63
N GLY A 80 25.23 7.16 7.51
CA GLY A 80 25.03 8.13 6.43
C GLY A 80 23.96 9.15 6.79
N VAL A 81 22.83 8.72 7.34
CA VAL A 81 21.80 9.59 7.91
C VAL A 81 22.37 10.35 9.12
N GLY A 82 23.12 9.67 9.98
CA GLY A 82 23.84 10.27 11.10
C GLY A 82 24.94 11.23 10.66
N GLY A 83 25.66 10.89 9.59
CA GLY A 83 26.79 11.63 9.04
C GLY A 83 26.36 12.85 8.23
N ILE A 84 25.28 12.76 7.45
CA ILE A 84 24.57 13.91 6.88
C ILE A 84 24.08 14.81 8.02
N GLY A 85 23.61 14.22 9.13
CA GLY A 85 23.32 14.96 10.36
C GLY A 85 24.56 15.67 10.94
N CYS A 86 25.71 14.99 11.03
CA CYS A 86 26.93 15.50 11.63
C CYS A 86 27.62 16.59 10.78
N PHE A 87 27.63 16.45 9.45
CA PHE A 87 28.33 17.37 8.54
C PHE A 87 27.59 18.69 8.32
N TYR A 88 26.28 18.76 8.60
CA TYR A 88 25.58 20.03 8.77
C TYR A 88 25.70 20.51 10.22
N GLY A 89 26.91 20.82 10.69
CA GLY A 89 27.28 21.02 12.10
C GLY A 89 26.51 22.08 12.92
N LYS A 90 25.63 22.90 12.31
CA LYS A 90 24.66 23.75 13.05
C LYS A 90 23.27 23.10 13.21
N ASN A 91 22.99 22.04 12.47
CA ASN A 91 21.70 21.37 12.37
C ASN A 91 21.72 19.93 12.89
N PHE A 92 22.85 19.42 13.38
CA PHE A 92 22.95 18.07 13.97
C PHE A 92 21.92 17.84 15.10
N THR A 93 21.68 18.88 15.90
CA THR A 93 20.63 18.87 16.92
C THR A 93 19.25 18.58 16.33
N TYR A 94 18.92 19.17 15.17
CA TYR A 94 17.63 18.95 14.51
C TYR A 94 17.48 17.51 14.04
N SER A 95 18.56 16.87 13.59
CA SER A 95 18.54 15.45 13.21
C SER A 95 18.32 14.54 14.41
N ILE A 96 18.96 14.81 15.55
CA ILE A 96 18.72 14.04 16.79
C ILE A 96 17.27 14.21 17.26
N LEU A 97 16.76 15.45 17.28
CA LEU A 97 15.38 15.71 17.68
C LEU A 97 14.37 15.10 16.72
N PHE A 98 14.66 15.12 15.42
CA PHE A 98 13.84 14.44 14.43
C PHE A 98 13.83 12.94 14.69
N VAL A 99 14.98 12.29 14.92
CA VAL A 99 15.04 10.84 15.18
C VAL A 99 14.33 10.48 16.49
N GLN A 100 14.47 11.29 17.53
CA GLN A 100 13.77 11.10 18.81
C GLN A 100 12.26 11.27 18.65
N ALA A 101 11.83 12.38 18.02
CA ALA A 101 10.41 12.64 17.74
C ALA A 101 9.84 11.52 16.85
N PHE A 102 10.53 11.17 15.77
CA PHE A 102 10.12 10.11 14.86
C PHE A 102 10.06 8.75 15.56
N ARG A 103 11.02 8.40 16.42
CA ARG A 103 10.98 7.16 17.19
C ARG A 103 9.77 7.10 18.12
N VAL A 104 9.39 8.21 18.74
CA VAL A 104 8.29 8.28 19.71
C VAL A 104 6.92 8.36 19.03
N SER A 105 6.77 9.15 17.95
CA SER A 105 5.46 9.42 17.32
C SER A 105 5.32 8.84 15.91
N GLY A 106 6.35 8.97 15.07
CA GLY A 106 6.31 8.52 13.67
C GLY A 106 6.36 6.99 13.51
N TRP A 107 7.29 6.34 14.20
CA TRP A 107 7.55 4.90 14.06
C TRP A 107 6.38 4.02 14.54
N PRO A 108 5.73 4.28 15.70
CA PRO A 108 4.56 3.51 16.09
C PRO A 108 3.40 3.63 15.08
N THR A 109 3.20 4.82 14.50
CA THR A 109 2.17 5.08 13.48
C THR A 109 2.44 4.27 12.22
N ILE A 110 3.68 4.31 11.70
CA ILE A 110 4.11 3.51 10.55
C ILE A 110 3.95 2.02 10.83
N ARG A 111 4.39 1.56 12.01
CA ARG A 111 4.33 0.14 12.39
C ARG A 111 2.88 -0.35 12.49
N ARG A 112 1.97 0.46 13.05
CA ARG A 112 0.54 0.15 13.13
C ARG A 112 -0.08 0.06 11.74
N ALA A 113 0.13 1.10 10.92
CA ALA A 113 -0.41 1.14 9.56
C ALA A 113 0.13 -0.01 8.69
N GLY A 114 1.42 -0.34 8.82
CA GLY A 114 2.02 -1.50 8.16
C GLY A 114 1.44 -2.84 8.63
N GLY A 115 1.11 -2.96 9.93
CA GLY A 115 0.42 -4.13 10.48
C GLY A 115 -1.00 -4.29 9.92
N GLU A 116 -1.76 -3.21 9.86
CA GLU A 116 -3.11 -3.18 9.29
C GLU A 116 -3.12 -3.50 7.80
N LEU A 117 -2.18 -2.93 7.05
CA LEU A 117 -2.00 -3.21 5.62
C LEU A 117 -1.67 -4.69 5.39
N LYS A 118 -0.74 -5.25 6.18
CA LYS A 118 -0.37 -6.66 6.11
C LYS A 118 -1.56 -7.58 6.40
N LEU A 119 -2.33 -7.28 7.44
CA LEU A 119 -3.53 -8.06 7.79
C LEU A 119 -4.58 -7.99 6.70
N THR A 120 -4.86 -6.79 6.17
CA THR A 120 -5.81 -6.58 5.07
C THR A 120 -5.37 -7.36 3.84
N TYR A 121 -4.09 -7.28 3.47
CA TYR A 121 -3.53 -8.02 2.35
C TYR A 121 -3.70 -9.53 2.51
N HIS A 122 -3.37 -10.11 3.66
CA HIS A 122 -3.55 -11.53 3.90
C HIS A 122 -5.01 -11.96 3.83
N LYS A 123 -5.93 -11.15 4.37
CA LYS A 123 -7.36 -11.41 4.33
C LYS A 123 -7.88 -11.38 2.89
N THR A 124 -7.51 -10.36 2.11
CA THR A 124 -7.89 -10.26 0.69
C THR A 124 -7.33 -11.43 -0.12
N ARG A 125 -6.06 -11.79 0.09
CA ARG A 125 -5.43 -12.94 -0.59
C ARG A 125 -6.13 -14.26 -0.26
N ALA A 126 -6.53 -14.46 1.00
CA ALA A 126 -7.25 -15.66 1.41
C ALA A 126 -8.65 -15.73 0.77
N SER A 127 -9.39 -14.62 0.76
CA SER A 127 -10.69 -14.53 0.07
C SER A 127 -10.55 -14.75 -1.43
N LEU A 128 -9.56 -14.11 -2.07
CA LEU A 128 -9.29 -14.27 -3.49
C LEU A 128 -9.00 -15.73 -3.81
N ARG A 129 -8.11 -16.40 -3.05
CA ARG A 129 -7.78 -17.81 -3.24
C ARG A 129 -8.99 -18.74 -3.11
N LYS A 130 -9.95 -18.39 -2.25
CA LYS A 130 -11.18 -19.17 -2.05
C LYS A 130 -12.15 -19.00 -3.23
N GLU A 131 -12.29 -17.79 -3.75
CA GLU A 131 -13.24 -17.47 -4.83
C GLU A 131 -12.66 -17.74 -6.22
N LEU A 132 -11.34 -17.79 -6.36
CA LEU A 132 -10.64 -17.95 -7.64
C LEU A 132 -11.14 -19.13 -8.49
N PRO A 133 -11.30 -20.36 -7.96
CA PRO A 133 -11.74 -21.49 -8.77
C PRO A 133 -13.15 -21.29 -9.33
N SER A 134 -14.04 -20.67 -8.54
CA SER A 134 -15.40 -20.37 -8.98
C SER A 134 -15.41 -19.37 -10.13
N VAL A 135 -14.52 -18.38 -10.08
CA VAL A 135 -14.46 -17.34 -11.10
C VAL A 135 -13.79 -17.82 -12.38
N LEU A 136 -12.75 -18.66 -12.28
CA LEU A 136 -12.17 -19.33 -13.44
C LEU A 136 -13.23 -20.16 -14.17
N SER A 137 -13.99 -20.98 -13.44
CA SER A 137 -15.08 -21.79 -14.04
C SER A 137 -16.21 -20.95 -14.64
N ALA A 138 -16.55 -19.83 -14.00
CA ALA A 138 -17.53 -18.89 -14.53
C ALA A 138 -17.04 -18.23 -15.81
N LYS A 139 -15.75 -17.89 -15.88
CA LYS A 139 -15.15 -17.30 -17.06
C LYS A 139 -15.12 -18.27 -18.23
N ASP A 140 -14.69 -19.51 -18.02
CA ASP A 140 -14.75 -20.56 -19.04
C ASP A 140 -16.17 -20.73 -19.59
N THR A 141 -17.17 -20.62 -18.70
CA THR A 141 -18.58 -20.65 -19.07
C THR A 141 -18.96 -19.45 -19.94
N VAL A 142 -18.53 -18.23 -19.59
CA VAL A 142 -18.79 -17.03 -20.42
C VAL A 142 -18.13 -17.16 -21.80
N VAL A 143 -16.87 -17.59 -21.87
CA VAL A 143 -16.14 -17.78 -23.13
C VAL A 143 -16.84 -18.81 -24.02
N ARG A 144 -17.36 -19.90 -23.43
CA ARG A 144 -18.10 -20.94 -24.16
C ARG A 144 -19.49 -20.51 -24.58
N VAL A 145 -20.24 -19.83 -23.71
CA VAL A 145 -21.66 -19.50 -23.91
C VAL A 145 -21.84 -18.29 -24.81
N LYS A 146 -20.93 -17.30 -24.77
CA LYS A 146 -21.01 -16.09 -25.58
C LYS A 146 -21.18 -16.35 -27.09
N PRO A 147 -20.31 -17.13 -27.77
CA PRO A 147 -20.49 -17.40 -29.19
C PRO A 147 -21.76 -18.19 -29.50
N GLN A 148 -22.23 -19.04 -28.56
CA GLN A 148 -23.49 -19.77 -28.73
C GLN A 148 -24.70 -18.85 -28.62
N LEU A 149 -24.65 -17.87 -27.72
CA LEU A 149 -25.67 -16.85 -27.55
C LEU A 149 -25.73 -15.96 -28.80
N ASP A 150 -24.57 -15.49 -29.28
CA ASP A 150 -24.47 -14.66 -30.49
C ASP A 150 -25.01 -15.41 -31.72
N ALA A 151 -24.65 -16.70 -31.88
CA ALA A 151 -25.17 -17.53 -32.95
C ALA A 151 -26.69 -17.79 -32.85
N ALA A 152 -27.22 -17.98 -31.63
CA ALA A 152 -28.64 -18.17 -31.41
C ALA A 152 -29.45 -16.89 -31.69
N CYS A 153 -28.93 -15.73 -31.27
CA CYS A 153 -29.51 -14.43 -31.59
C CYS A 153 -29.50 -14.16 -33.10
N ALA A 154 -28.39 -14.43 -33.79
CA ALA A 154 -28.30 -14.29 -35.25
C ALA A 154 -29.28 -15.23 -35.99
N ALA A 155 -29.45 -16.47 -35.51
CA ALA A 155 -30.41 -17.41 -36.06
C ALA A 155 -31.86 -16.95 -35.85
N LEU A 156 -32.16 -16.35 -34.69
CA LEU A 156 -33.47 -15.79 -34.38
C LEU A 156 -33.80 -14.61 -35.31
N GLU A 157 -32.85 -13.69 -35.52
CA GLU A 157 -33.03 -12.58 -36.47
C GLU A 157 -33.26 -13.08 -37.90
N LYS A 158 -32.52 -14.11 -38.32
CA LYS A 158 -32.69 -14.72 -39.65
C LYS A 158 -34.07 -15.38 -39.79
N ALA A 159 -34.49 -16.16 -38.80
CA ALA A 159 -35.78 -16.83 -38.79
C ALA A 159 -36.96 -15.83 -38.82
N GLN A 160 -36.81 -14.68 -38.14
CA GLN A 160 -37.79 -13.59 -38.20
C GLN A 160 -37.90 -12.97 -39.59
N ARG A 161 -36.77 -12.80 -40.30
CA ARG A 161 -36.77 -12.24 -41.68
C ARG A 161 -37.36 -13.19 -42.71
N GLU A 162 -37.14 -14.48 -42.55
CA GLU A 162 -37.60 -15.52 -43.50
C GLU A 162 -39.06 -15.95 -43.26
N GLY A 163 -39.72 -15.44 -42.22
CA GLY A 163 -41.10 -15.80 -41.88
C GLY A 163 -41.22 -17.24 -41.37
N ALA A 164 -40.22 -17.70 -40.60
CA ALA A 164 -40.20 -19.04 -40.01
C ALA A 164 -41.44 -19.32 -39.16
N SER A 165 -41.72 -20.60 -38.94
CA SER A 165 -42.90 -21.01 -38.19
C SER A 165 -42.85 -20.52 -36.74
N ALA A 166 -44.00 -20.20 -36.14
CA ALA A 166 -44.08 -19.72 -34.76
C ALA A 166 -43.40 -20.68 -33.77
N LYS A 167 -43.46 -21.99 -34.04
CA LYS A 167 -42.84 -23.03 -33.22
C LYS A 167 -41.30 -23.00 -33.25
N GLU A 168 -40.70 -22.69 -34.40
CA GLU A 168 -39.24 -22.54 -34.53
C GLU A 168 -38.73 -21.28 -33.84
N LEU A 169 -39.48 -20.17 -33.97
CA LEU A 169 -39.18 -18.92 -33.26
C LEU A 169 -39.24 -19.13 -31.73
N GLU A 170 -40.27 -19.81 -31.24
CA GLU A 170 -40.40 -20.12 -29.81
C GLU A 170 -39.22 -20.97 -29.29
N ALA A 171 -38.80 -21.98 -30.05
CA ALA A 171 -37.65 -22.81 -29.69
C ALA A 171 -36.33 -22.01 -29.64
N LEU A 172 -36.10 -21.09 -30.59
CA LEU A 172 -34.92 -20.21 -30.60
C LEU A 172 -34.93 -19.22 -29.44
N VAL A 173 -36.08 -18.61 -29.14
CA VAL A 173 -36.24 -17.71 -27.99
C VAL A 173 -35.92 -18.44 -26.69
N LEU A 174 -36.44 -19.66 -26.51
CA LEU A 174 -36.22 -20.47 -25.32
C LEU A 174 -34.74 -20.84 -25.16
N LYS A 175 -34.06 -21.15 -26.27
CA LYS A 175 -32.61 -21.39 -26.28
C LYS A 175 -31.83 -20.13 -25.87
N CYS A 176 -32.13 -18.96 -26.45
CA CYS A 176 -31.48 -17.70 -26.07
C CYS A 176 -31.67 -17.38 -24.58
N GLN A 177 -32.88 -17.56 -24.04
CA GLN A 177 -33.17 -17.35 -22.63
C GLN A 177 -32.36 -18.28 -21.71
N SER A 178 -32.21 -19.56 -22.09
CA SER A 178 -31.41 -20.52 -21.33
C SER A 178 -29.92 -20.12 -21.27
N LEU A 179 -29.34 -19.75 -22.41
CA LEU A 179 -27.95 -19.30 -22.51
C LEU A 179 -27.73 -17.97 -21.77
N GLN A 180 -28.69 -17.05 -21.85
CA GLN A 180 -28.65 -15.78 -21.12
C GLN A 180 -28.70 -15.99 -19.60
N LYS A 181 -29.49 -16.97 -19.12
CA LYS A 181 -29.53 -17.35 -17.70
C LYS A 181 -28.21 -17.93 -17.22
N GLU A 182 -27.60 -18.83 -18.01
CA GLU A 182 -26.27 -19.36 -17.72
C GLU A 182 -25.22 -18.24 -17.68
N MET A 183 -25.22 -17.35 -18.67
CA MET A 183 -24.30 -16.20 -18.72
C MET A 183 -24.51 -15.23 -17.54
N GLY A 184 -25.77 -14.97 -17.15
CA GLY A 184 -26.08 -14.14 -15.99
C GLY A 184 -25.56 -14.73 -14.68
N SER A 185 -25.66 -16.05 -14.51
CA SER A 185 -25.09 -16.74 -13.34
C SER A 185 -23.57 -16.65 -13.30
N ALA A 186 -22.91 -16.78 -14.45
CA ALA A 186 -21.46 -16.67 -14.57
C ALA A 186 -20.97 -15.23 -14.36
N MET A 187 -21.68 -14.22 -14.88
CA MET A 187 -21.38 -12.81 -14.63
C MET A 187 -21.57 -12.41 -13.17
N SER A 188 -22.55 -12.99 -12.48
CA SER A 188 -22.71 -12.78 -11.03
C SER A 188 -21.47 -13.26 -10.28
N ALA A 189 -20.92 -14.41 -10.64
CA ALA A 189 -19.68 -14.91 -10.04
C ALA A 189 -18.46 -14.02 -10.36
N THR A 190 -18.32 -13.48 -11.57
CA THR A 190 -17.19 -12.57 -11.88
C THR A 190 -17.32 -11.21 -11.17
N SER A 191 -18.54 -10.72 -10.94
CA SER A 191 -18.79 -9.48 -10.19
C SER A 191 -18.38 -9.54 -8.71
N SER A 192 -18.37 -10.74 -8.11
CA SER A 192 -17.86 -10.92 -6.74
C SER A 192 -16.36 -10.63 -6.68
N LEU A 193 -15.61 -10.98 -7.75
CA LEU A 193 -14.19 -10.68 -7.88
C LEU A 193 -13.94 -9.18 -8.03
N ALA A 194 -14.78 -8.46 -8.79
CA ALA A 194 -14.74 -7.00 -8.82
C ALA A 194 -15.01 -6.38 -7.44
N THR A 195 -15.88 -6.99 -6.63
CA THR A 195 -16.15 -6.55 -5.25
C THR A 195 -14.97 -6.83 -4.32
N ILE A 196 -14.26 -7.94 -4.51
CA ILE A 196 -13.02 -8.28 -3.79
C ILE A 196 -11.88 -7.35 -4.22
N ALA A 197 -11.76 -7.03 -5.51
CA ALA A 197 -10.81 -6.05 -6.01
C ALA A 197 -11.09 -4.66 -5.42
N ARG A 198 -12.36 -4.24 -5.35
CA ARG A 198 -12.78 -3.01 -4.67
C ARG A 198 -12.60 -3.06 -3.15
N SER A 199 -12.51 -4.25 -2.54
CA SER A 199 -12.22 -4.37 -1.10
C SER A 199 -10.78 -3.96 -0.77
N VAL A 200 -9.89 -3.92 -1.77
CA VAL A 200 -8.64 -3.16 -1.69
C VAL A 200 -8.99 -1.69 -1.90
N ASP A 201 -9.38 -1.05 -0.80
CA ASP A 201 -9.78 0.35 -0.78
C ASP A 201 -8.54 1.24 -1.08
N PRO A 202 -8.46 1.85 -2.27
CA PRO A 202 -7.32 2.69 -2.64
C PRO A 202 -7.24 3.93 -1.75
N ASP A 203 -8.37 4.39 -1.21
CA ASP A 203 -8.43 5.54 -0.32
C ASP A 203 -7.79 5.19 1.03
N LYS A 204 -7.99 3.98 1.55
CA LYS A 204 -7.27 3.51 2.75
C LYS A 204 -5.76 3.42 2.55
N ILE A 205 -5.30 2.96 1.40
CA ILE A 205 -3.86 2.95 1.08
C ILE A 205 -3.36 4.41 1.03
N GLY A 206 -4.12 5.29 0.39
CA GLY A 206 -3.87 6.73 0.36
C GLY A 206 -3.80 7.35 1.74
N ASP A 207 -4.71 7.00 2.65
CA ASP A 207 -4.76 7.50 4.02
C ASP A 207 -3.61 6.96 4.87
N ILE A 208 -3.20 5.70 4.66
CA ILE A 208 -1.99 5.14 5.28
C ILE A 208 -0.77 5.94 4.83
N VAL A 209 -0.59 6.14 3.52
CA VAL A 209 0.55 6.89 2.96
C VAL A 209 0.53 8.34 3.45
N ARG A 210 -0.63 8.99 3.42
CA ARG A 210 -0.82 10.36 3.92
C ARG A 210 -0.56 10.46 5.42
N GLY A 211 -0.95 9.46 6.20
CA GLY A 211 -0.68 9.38 7.64
C GLY A 211 0.81 9.25 7.94
N VAL A 212 1.53 8.39 7.19
CA VAL A 212 2.99 8.27 7.29
C VAL A 212 3.67 9.59 6.93
N TYR A 213 3.25 10.20 5.82
CA TYR A 213 3.78 11.48 5.37
C TYR A 213 3.53 12.60 6.39
N ASN A 214 2.28 12.77 6.86
CA ASN A 214 1.92 13.75 7.87
C ASN A 214 2.70 13.52 9.17
N GLY A 215 2.93 12.27 9.56
CA GLY A 215 3.78 11.92 10.70
C GLY A 215 5.23 12.37 10.51
N MET A 216 5.80 12.15 9.33
CA MET A 216 7.15 12.63 9.00
C MET A 216 7.23 14.17 8.99
N VAL A 217 6.23 14.84 8.39
CA VAL A 217 6.16 16.31 8.36
C VAL A 217 5.98 16.88 9.76
N ALA A 218 5.15 16.27 10.61
CA ALA A 218 4.98 16.70 12.00
C ALA A 218 6.28 16.55 12.81
N CYS A 219 7.01 15.43 12.63
CA CYS A 219 8.34 15.24 13.24
C CYS A 219 9.34 16.29 12.75
N LEU A 220 9.30 16.61 11.46
CA LEU A 220 10.15 17.64 10.86
C LEU A 220 9.80 19.04 11.38
N ALA A 221 8.53 19.39 11.44
CA ALA A 221 8.05 20.67 11.98
C ALA A 221 8.41 20.82 13.46
N THR A 222 8.29 19.74 14.24
CA THR A 222 8.71 19.71 15.65
C THR A 222 10.21 19.90 15.78
N ALA A 223 11.01 19.22 14.95
CA ALA A 223 12.45 19.42 14.95
C ALA A 223 12.80 20.87 14.58
N LEU A 224 12.19 21.44 13.53
CA LEU A 224 12.49 22.77 13.03
C LEU A 224 11.95 23.93 13.90
N SER A 225 11.06 23.65 14.86
CA SER A 225 10.61 24.64 15.84
C SER A 225 11.78 25.08 16.73
N GLY A 226 12.20 26.34 16.58
CA GLY A 226 13.34 26.90 17.34
C GLY A 226 13.16 26.86 18.87
N GLY A 227 11.93 26.75 19.37
CA GLY A 227 11.64 26.53 20.80
C GLY A 227 11.86 25.07 21.24
N ALA A 228 11.43 24.11 20.42
CA ALA A 228 11.64 22.68 20.67
C ALA A 228 13.13 22.30 20.57
N ALA A 229 13.89 22.96 19.70
CA ALA A 229 15.33 22.78 19.60
C ALA A 229 16.07 23.16 20.89
N LYS A 230 15.68 24.27 21.51
CA LYS A 230 16.27 24.76 22.76
C LYS A 230 15.87 23.91 23.97
N LEU A 231 14.59 23.52 24.05
CA LEU A 231 14.09 22.64 25.12
C LEU A 231 14.62 21.21 25.00
N GLY A 232 14.73 20.68 23.77
CA GLY A 232 15.26 19.35 23.50
C GLY A 232 16.74 19.20 23.85
N ILE A 233 17.56 20.22 23.60
CA ILE A 233 18.95 20.27 24.10
C ILE A 233 18.96 20.24 25.64
N GLY A 234 18.11 21.04 26.30
CA GLY A 234 18.03 21.09 27.76
C GLY A 234 17.61 19.77 28.41
N MET A 235 16.61 19.08 27.86
CA MET A 235 16.13 17.81 28.41
C MET A 235 17.08 16.64 28.11
N ASN A 236 17.74 16.61 26.95
CA ASN A 236 18.66 15.52 26.62
C ASN A 236 19.98 15.63 27.42
N ILE A 237 20.45 16.86 27.65
CA ILE A 237 21.54 17.11 28.60
C ILE A 237 21.09 16.74 30.02
N GLY A 238 19.87 17.08 30.43
CA GLY A 238 19.32 16.71 31.73
C GLY A 238 19.24 15.20 31.95
N ALA A 239 18.77 14.45 30.96
CA ALA A 239 18.69 12.98 31.02
C ALA A 239 20.08 12.33 31.05
N VAL A 240 21.03 12.80 30.23
CA VAL A 240 22.42 12.31 30.23
C VAL A 240 23.12 12.66 31.55
N ILE A 241 22.91 13.87 32.08
CA ILE A 241 23.42 14.26 33.40
C ILE A 241 22.80 13.38 34.47
N GLN A 242 21.48 13.12 34.44
CA GLN A 242 20.81 12.25 35.41
C GLN A 242 21.35 10.82 35.34
N ASP A 243 21.62 10.29 34.15
CA ASP A 243 22.17 8.94 33.96
C ASP A 243 23.63 8.87 34.42
N VAL A 244 24.43 9.90 34.17
CA VAL A 244 25.80 10.03 34.71
C VAL A 244 25.77 10.19 36.22
N LEU A 245 24.89 11.03 36.77
CA LEU A 245 24.73 11.20 38.21
C LEU A 245 24.31 9.87 38.84
N TYR A 246 23.33 9.18 38.27
CA TYR A 246 22.87 7.91 38.78
C TYR A 246 23.98 6.86 38.76
N ASN A 247 24.73 6.75 37.66
CA ASN A 247 25.82 5.77 37.54
C ASN A 247 27.07 6.12 38.36
N VAL A 248 27.36 7.41 38.59
CA VAL A 248 28.49 7.87 39.41
C VAL A 248 28.14 7.83 40.90
N VAL A 249 26.93 8.21 41.29
CA VAL A 249 26.50 8.31 42.70
C VAL A 249 26.11 6.94 43.27
N LYS A 250 25.52 6.05 42.46
CA LYS A 250 25.12 4.69 42.88
C LYS A 250 26.23 3.86 43.55
N PRO A 251 27.50 3.87 43.11
CA PRO A 251 28.57 3.17 43.82
C PRO A 251 28.98 3.83 45.16
N PHE A 252 28.69 5.11 45.39
CA PHE A 252 28.97 5.79 46.66
C PHE A 252 27.83 5.70 47.67
N PHE A 253 26.61 5.46 47.20
CA PHE A 253 25.44 5.21 48.04
C PHE A 253 24.83 3.86 47.64
N PRO A 254 25.45 2.73 48.00
CA PRO A 254 24.81 1.44 47.84
C PRO A 254 23.46 1.52 48.56
N ALA A 255 22.40 1.15 47.85
CA ALA A 255 21.03 1.11 48.37
C ALA A 255 20.82 0.02 49.44
N ASP A 256 21.91 -0.42 50.08
CA ASP A 256 21.92 -1.28 51.26
C ASP A 256 21.62 -0.42 52.51
N GLY A 257 20.50 0.30 52.43
CA GLY A 257 19.78 0.69 53.62
C GLY A 257 19.14 -0.57 54.18
N GLY A 258 19.90 -1.27 55.03
CA GLY A 258 19.33 -2.20 55.98
C GLY A 258 18.09 -1.58 56.60
N THR A 259 17.04 -2.38 56.67
CA THR A 259 15.81 -2.13 57.40
C THR A 259 16.13 -1.52 58.77
N LEU A 260 16.06 -0.20 58.86
CA LEU A 260 16.06 0.52 60.13
C LEU A 260 14.68 0.34 60.75
N GLY A 261 14.50 -0.84 61.34
CA GLY A 261 13.45 -1.11 62.32
C GLY A 261 13.97 -0.79 63.71
N ILE A 262 13.68 0.41 64.23
CA ILE A 262 13.62 0.77 65.67
C ILE A 262 12.57 1.91 65.72
N LEU A 263 11.30 1.64 66.02
CA LEU A 263 10.63 1.66 67.34
C LEU A 263 10.77 2.96 68.15
N ALA A 264 9.58 3.48 68.53
CA ALA A 264 9.29 4.31 69.71
C ALA A 264 9.88 5.73 69.80
#